data_AF-A0A3P7FRR8-F1
#
_entry.id   AF-A0A3P7FRR8-F1
#
_cell.length_a   1.000
_cell.length_b   1.000
_cell.length_c   1.000
_cell.angle_alpha   90.00
_cell.angle_beta   90.00
_cell.angle_gamma   90.00
#
_symmetry.space_group_name_H-M   'P 1'
#
loop_
_entity.id
_entity.type
_entity.pdbx_description
1 polymer ?
#
loop_
_entity_poly.entity_id
_entity_poly.type
_entity_poly.pdbx_seq_one_letter_code
_entity_poly.pdbx_strand_id
1 'polypeptide(L)'
;MENGEIQDSQLSASTSFDMTSVGPQNASMQKYMLGDYLVNFEKIYVITGIETQGRYGNGTGREYTTHYAIEYLRLNSSWIKYHNEELIEIFNGNDDTSTAVRQNFNPPIIASKIRIIPYSNYARTMCLRVEFYGCIYNDGLMFYSMNNDGSRIDNYDFRDKTFEKSNMFSHFTNNKK
;
A
#
# COMPACT_ATOMS: atom_id res chain seq x y z
N MET A 1 -5.02 -3.41 -10.78
CA MET A 1 -4.63 -2.51 -11.89
C MET A 1 -4.10 -3.39 -13.01
N GLU A 2 -3.60 -2.82 -14.13
CA GLU A 2 -3.32 -3.41 -15.47
C GLU A 2 -4.48 -4.25 -16.05
N ASN A 3 -4.97 -5.24 -15.31
CA ASN A 3 -6.16 -6.03 -15.53
C ASN A 3 -7.48 -5.23 -15.63
N GLY A 4 -7.48 -3.94 -15.32
CA GLY A 4 -8.64 -3.06 -15.41
C GLY A 4 -9.71 -3.22 -14.32
N GLU A 5 -9.48 -4.02 -13.27
CA GLU A 5 -10.44 -4.19 -12.17
C GLU A 5 -10.58 -2.96 -11.28
N ILE A 6 -9.52 -2.14 -11.21
CA ILE A 6 -9.52 -0.86 -10.49
C ILE A 6 -9.70 0.24 -11.51
N GLN A 7 -10.82 0.96 -11.41
CA GLN A 7 -11.19 2.06 -12.30
C GLN A 7 -10.40 3.32 -11.98
N ASP A 8 -10.24 4.20 -12.96
CA ASP A 8 -9.55 5.49 -12.77
C ASP A 8 -10.18 6.36 -11.67
N SER A 9 -11.50 6.25 -11.47
CA SER A 9 -12.25 6.92 -10.40
C SER A 9 -11.85 6.46 -8.99
N GLN A 10 -11.25 5.27 -8.88
CA GLN A 10 -10.75 4.69 -7.65
C GLN A 10 -9.33 5.17 -7.32
N LEU A 11 -8.70 5.93 -8.21
CA LEU A 11 -7.34 6.45 -8.04
C LEU A 11 -7.41 7.94 -7.70
N SER A 12 -6.60 8.36 -6.72
CA SER A 12 -6.44 9.77 -6.36
C SER A 12 -5.00 10.04 -5.91
N ALA A 13 -4.57 11.29 -5.97
CA ALA A 13 -3.26 11.70 -5.48
C ALA A 13 -3.33 13.12 -4.93
N SER A 14 -2.43 13.40 -4.00
CA SER A 14 -2.32 14.72 -3.36
C SER A 14 -1.91 15.82 -4.36
N THR A 15 -1.07 15.49 -5.34
CA THR A 15 -0.66 16.41 -6.40
C THR A 15 -0.51 15.71 -7.75
N SER A 16 -0.41 16.49 -8.82
CA SER A 16 -0.01 16.02 -10.15
C SER A 16 0.60 17.20 -10.88
N PHE A 17 1.74 17.03 -11.56
CA PHE A 17 2.35 18.13 -12.33
C PHE A 17 1.39 18.66 -13.41
N ASP A 18 0.72 17.72 -14.07
CA ASP A 18 -0.26 17.94 -15.11
C ASP A 18 -1.28 16.80 -14.99
N MET A 19 -2.53 17.15 -14.74
CA MET A 19 -3.59 16.16 -14.54
C MET A 19 -3.80 15.30 -15.81
N THR A 20 -3.48 15.82 -17.00
CA THR A 20 -3.66 15.09 -18.26
C THR A 20 -2.55 14.08 -18.51
N SER A 21 -1.30 14.46 -18.27
CA SER A 21 -0.14 13.60 -18.53
C SER A 21 0.27 12.73 -17.33
N VAL A 22 0.07 13.22 -16.11
CA VAL A 22 0.55 12.61 -14.85
C VAL A 22 -0.45 12.66 -13.69
N GLY A 23 -1.76 12.69 -13.99
CA GLY A 23 -2.81 12.64 -12.97
C GLY A 23 -3.19 11.21 -12.54
N PRO A 24 -3.79 11.03 -11.34
CA PRO A 24 -4.73 9.97 -10.99
C PRO A 24 -4.77 8.62 -11.71
N GLN A 25 -5.53 8.72 -12.78
CA GLN A 25 -5.94 7.73 -13.75
C GLN A 25 -4.74 7.08 -14.46
N ASN A 26 -3.62 7.78 -14.51
CA ASN A 26 -2.46 7.37 -15.28
C ASN A 26 -1.55 6.39 -14.52
N ALA A 27 -1.71 6.19 -13.20
CA ALA A 27 -0.80 5.34 -12.38
C ALA A 27 -0.82 3.84 -12.67
N SER A 28 -1.85 3.33 -13.35
CA SER A 28 -1.81 1.97 -13.92
C SER A 28 -0.59 1.89 -14.85
N MET A 29 -0.03 0.70 -15.15
CA MET A 29 1.31 0.43 -15.73
C MET A 29 1.77 1.22 -16.99
N GLN A 30 1.08 2.27 -17.42
CA GLN A 30 1.36 3.08 -18.58
C GLN A 30 1.69 4.57 -18.31
N LYS A 31 1.38 5.26 -17.17
CA LYS A 31 1.69 6.72 -16.95
C LYS A 31 1.84 7.18 -15.45
N TYR A 32 2.14 8.45 -15.12
CA TYR A 32 2.87 8.86 -13.86
C TYR A 32 2.09 9.69 -12.82
N MET A 33 2.66 9.91 -11.61
CA MET A 33 2.11 10.81 -10.57
C MET A 33 3.15 11.43 -9.62
N LEU A 34 2.83 12.59 -9.04
CA LEU A 34 3.62 13.29 -8.01
C LEU A 34 2.87 13.35 -6.67
N GLY A 35 3.51 12.98 -5.56
CA GLY A 35 2.94 13.09 -4.21
C GLY A 35 2.23 11.81 -3.72
N ASP A 36 1.60 11.89 -2.55
CA ASP A 36 0.85 10.77 -1.94
C ASP A 36 -0.17 10.21 -2.92
N TYR A 37 -0.10 8.91 -3.17
CA TYR A 37 -0.97 8.18 -4.09
C TYR A 37 -1.95 7.32 -3.31
N LEU A 38 -3.25 7.52 -3.50
CA LEU A 38 -4.31 6.79 -2.82
C LEU A 38 -5.11 5.95 -3.81
N VAL A 39 -5.25 4.67 -3.47
CA VAL A 39 -6.10 3.68 -4.14
C VAL A 39 -7.27 3.35 -3.25
N ASN A 40 -8.48 3.43 -3.81
CA ASN A 40 -9.71 3.01 -3.16
C ASN A 40 -10.23 1.73 -3.81
N PHE A 41 -10.00 0.57 -3.18
CA PHE A 41 -10.41 -0.72 -3.75
C PHE A 41 -11.92 -0.98 -3.74
N GLU A 42 -12.71 -0.10 -3.12
CA GLU A 42 -14.18 -0.20 -2.89
C GLU A 42 -14.65 -1.40 -2.05
N LYS A 43 -13.95 -2.53 -2.14
CA LYS A 43 -14.09 -3.72 -1.29
C LYS A 43 -12.86 -3.89 -0.43
N ILE A 44 -12.93 -4.83 0.52
CA ILE A 44 -11.79 -5.19 1.34
C ILE A 44 -10.99 -6.27 0.61
N TYR A 45 -9.69 -6.06 0.48
CA TYR A 45 -8.76 -7.00 -0.12
C TYR A 45 -7.72 -7.44 0.90
N VAL A 46 -7.23 -8.67 0.74
CA VAL A 46 -5.96 -9.12 1.29
C VAL A 46 -4.90 -8.83 0.24
N ILE A 47 -3.99 -7.92 0.56
CA ILE A 47 -2.98 -7.38 -0.35
C ILE A 47 -1.65 -7.98 0.07
N THR A 48 -1.06 -8.76 -0.81
CA THR A 48 0.12 -9.59 -0.55
C THR A 48 1.41 -8.98 -1.10
N GLY A 49 1.30 -7.94 -1.91
CA GLY A 49 2.45 -7.21 -2.38
C GLY A 49 2.09 -6.04 -3.28
N ILE A 50 3.12 -5.30 -3.64
CA ILE A 50 3.08 -4.17 -4.54
C ILE A 50 4.22 -4.30 -5.56
N GLU A 51 3.97 -3.90 -6.79
CA GLU A 51 5.02 -3.68 -7.77
C GLU A 51 5.03 -2.21 -8.17
N THR A 52 6.21 -1.61 -8.17
CA THR A 52 6.41 -0.19 -8.49
C THR A 52 7.32 -0.04 -9.70
N GLN A 53 7.06 1.00 -10.50
CA GLN A 53 7.89 1.34 -11.65
C GLN A 53 8.01 2.86 -11.79
N GLY A 54 9.17 3.33 -12.27
CA GLY A 54 9.41 4.74 -12.56
C GLY A 54 8.79 5.23 -13.88
N ARG A 55 9.20 6.42 -14.29
CA ARG A 55 8.87 7.04 -15.58
C ARG A 55 9.86 6.72 -16.66
N TYR A 56 9.55 5.74 -17.51
CA TYR A 56 10.37 5.42 -18.67
C TYR A 56 10.20 6.43 -19.81
N GLY A 57 8.95 6.71 -20.20
CA GLY A 57 8.62 7.70 -21.24
C GLY A 57 9.39 7.54 -22.55
N ASN A 58 9.50 6.31 -23.09
CA ASN A 58 10.32 5.99 -24.27
C ASN A 58 11.78 6.48 -24.17
N GLY A 59 12.36 6.42 -22.97
CA GLY A 59 13.73 6.86 -22.69
C GLY A 59 13.89 8.36 -22.38
N THR A 60 12.82 9.17 -22.48
CA THR A 60 12.84 10.58 -22.07
C THR A 60 12.59 10.76 -20.57
N GLY A 61 12.14 9.70 -19.92
CA GLY A 61 11.83 9.66 -18.51
C GLY A 61 13.04 9.51 -17.62
N ARG A 62 13.08 10.29 -16.53
CA ARG A 62 14.19 10.33 -15.55
C ARG A 62 13.73 10.21 -14.09
N GLU A 63 12.42 10.19 -13.88
CA GLU A 63 11.78 10.30 -12.58
C GLU A 63 11.35 8.93 -12.10
N TYR A 64 11.71 8.57 -10.88
CA TYR A 64 11.34 7.32 -10.24
C TYR A 64 11.41 7.50 -8.74
N THR A 65 10.66 6.68 -8.02
CA THR A 65 10.58 6.71 -6.56
C THR A 65 11.55 5.70 -5.98
N THR A 66 12.57 6.18 -5.27
CA THR A 66 13.62 5.32 -4.69
C THR A 66 13.15 4.52 -3.49
N HIS A 67 12.24 5.09 -2.70
CA HIS A 67 11.73 4.49 -1.48
C HIS A 67 10.29 4.95 -1.29
N TYR A 68 9.51 4.22 -0.50
CA TYR A 68 8.16 4.65 -0.15
C TYR A 68 7.73 4.07 1.19
N ALA A 69 6.79 4.74 1.84
CA ALA A 69 6.04 4.19 2.96
C ALA A 69 4.62 3.83 2.50
N ILE A 70 3.96 2.95 3.25
CA ILE A 70 2.57 2.54 3.00
C ILE A 70 1.73 2.86 4.22
N GLU A 71 0.58 3.49 3.98
CA GLU A 71 -0.50 3.61 4.94
C GLU A 71 -1.75 2.96 4.37
N TYR A 72 -2.61 2.41 5.22
CA TYR A 72 -3.85 1.78 4.78
C TYR A 72 -4.99 2.03 5.75
N LEU A 73 -6.20 1.82 5.23
CA LEU A 73 -7.44 1.96 5.97
C LEU A 73 -8.25 0.68 5.83
N ARG A 74 -8.66 0.15 6.98
CA ARG A 74 -9.68 -0.89 7.12
C ARG A 74 -11.05 -0.24 7.27
N LEU A 75 -12.11 -1.02 7.07
CA LEU A 75 -13.46 -0.52 7.34
C LEU A 75 -13.54 0.06 8.76
N ASN A 76 -13.97 1.32 8.86
CA ASN A 76 -14.09 2.08 10.10
C ASN A 76 -12.79 2.30 10.91
N SER A 77 -11.61 2.25 10.28
CA SER A 77 -10.34 2.59 10.93
C SER A 77 -9.82 3.99 10.68
N SER A 78 -8.88 4.43 11.53
CA SER A 78 -7.89 5.44 11.15
C SER A 78 -6.89 4.87 10.14
N TRP A 79 -6.09 5.74 9.53
CA TRP A 79 -4.92 5.31 8.76
C TRP A 79 -3.95 4.54 9.68
N ILE A 80 -3.44 3.44 9.16
CA ILE A 80 -2.49 2.54 9.82
C ILE A 80 -1.22 2.54 8.99
N LYS A 81 -0.07 2.78 9.64
CA LYS A 81 1.24 2.67 9.00
C LYS A 81 1.64 1.21 8.90
N TYR A 82 2.02 0.79 7.71
CA TYR A 82 2.49 -0.56 7.49
C TYR A 82 3.96 -0.70 7.87
N HIS A 83 4.29 -1.80 8.52
CA HIS A 83 5.66 -2.28 8.69
C HIS A 83 5.71 -3.79 8.46
N ASN A 84 6.84 -4.30 8.00
CA ASN A 84 7.04 -5.74 7.86
C ASN A 84 7.31 -6.42 9.23
N GLU A 85 7.53 -7.73 9.22
CA GLU A 85 7.92 -8.51 10.41
C GLU A 85 9.20 -7.99 11.12
N GLU A 86 10.08 -7.33 10.36
CA GLU A 86 11.33 -6.71 10.87
C GLU A 86 11.11 -5.27 11.38
N LEU A 87 9.86 -4.79 11.40
CA LEU A 87 9.47 -3.43 11.80
C LEU A 87 9.99 -2.32 10.87
N ILE A 88 10.27 -2.65 9.61
CA ILE A 88 10.70 -1.70 8.58
C ILE A 88 9.46 -1.03 7.97
N GLU A 89 9.39 0.31 8.05
CA GLU A 89 8.30 1.13 7.50
C GLU A 89 8.61 1.71 6.10
N ILE A 90 9.90 1.78 5.74
CA ILE A 90 10.37 2.36 4.47
C ILE A 90 10.86 1.24 3.56
N PHE A 91 10.18 1.07 2.44
CA PHE A 91 10.46 0.02 1.47
C PHE A 91 11.31 0.57 0.32
N ASN A 92 12.20 -0.27 -0.20
CA ASN A 92 12.97 0.04 -1.40
C ASN A 92 12.05 0.01 -2.62
N GLY A 93 12.09 1.08 -3.41
CA GLY A 93 11.39 1.21 -4.68
C GLY A 93 12.32 0.94 -5.86
N ASN A 94 12.38 1.87 -6.80
CA ASN A 94 13.08 1.70 -8.06
C ASN A 94 14.47 2.37 -8.04
N ASP A 95 15.42 1.76 -8.73
CA ASP A 95 16.74 2.35 -8.99
C ASP A 95 16.86 3.00 -10.38
N ASP A 96 15.88 2.74 -11.24
CA ASP A 96 15.78 3.27 -12.59
C ASP A 96 14.32 3.58 -12.98
N THR A 97 14.11 3.93 -14.25
CA THR A 97 12.80 4.31 -14.77
C THR A 97 11.98 3.19 -15.41
N SER A 98 12.60 2.03 -15.69
CA SER A 98 12.04 0.98 -16.54
C SER A 98 11.86 -0.36 -15.85
N THR A 99 12.66 -0.67 -14.84
CA THR A 99 12.64 -1.95 -14.13
C THR A 99 11.52 -1.90 -13.10
N ALA A 100 10.58 -2.84 -13.21
CA ALA A 100 9.55 -3.03 -12.20
C ALA A 100 10.18 -3.70 -10.97
N VAL A 101 9.88 -3.17 -9.78
CA VAL A 101 10.38 -3.70 -8.51
C VAL A 101 9.20 -4.14 -7.67
N ARG A 102 9.18 -5.41 -7.30
CA ARG A 102 8.14 -6.01 -6.48
C ARG A 102 8.58 -6.13 -5.02
N GLN A 103 7.71 -5.68 -4.12
CA GLN A 103 7.82 -5.90 -2.68
C GLN A 103 6.66 -6.79 -2.22
N ASN A 104 6.99 -7.85 -1.48
CA ASN A 104 5.97 -8.69 -0.85
C ASN A 104 5.66 -8.14 0.54
N PHE A 105 4.37 -8.10 0.87
CA PHE A 105 3.93 -7.72 2.20
C PHE A 105 3.91 -8.94 3.10
N ASN A 106 4.81 -8.95 4.07
CA ASN A 106 4.81 -9.91 5.17
C ASN A 106 4.81 -9.16 6.50
N PRO A 107 3.65 -9.08 7.20
CA PRO A 107 2.39 -9.76 6.89
C PRO A 107 1.61 -9.09 5.73
N PRO A 108 0.64 -9.79 5.11
CA PRO A 108 -0.28 -9.19 4.14
C PRO A 108 -1.13 -8.08 4.75
N ILE A 109 -1.51 -7.10 3.94
CA ILE A 109 -2.34 -5.97 4.35
C ILE A 109 -3.82 -6.27 4.06
N ILE A 110 -4.68 -6.19 5.07
CA ILE A 110 -6.14 -6.22 4.88
C ILE A 110 -6.63 -4.77 4.85
N ALA A 111 -7.13 -4.29 3.70
CA ALA A 111 -7.51 -2.90 3.52
C ALA A 111 -8.60 -2.67 2.47
N SER A 112 -9.34 -1.57 2.61
CA SER A 112 -10.23 -1.01 1.58
C SER A 112 -9.60 0.18 0.85
N LYS A 113 -8.66 0.89 1.50
CA LYS A 113 -7.86 1.94 0.86
C LYS A 113 -6.39 1.75 1.23
N ILE A 114 -5.52 1.98 0.26
CA ILE A 114 -4.07 2.07 0.48
C ILE A 114 -3.57 3.42 -0.01
N ARG A 115 -2.65 4.01 0.73
CA ARG A 115 -1.87 5.18 0.36
C ARG A 115 -0.39 4.81 0.28
N ILE A 116 0.26 5.23 -0.79
CA ILE A 116 1.71 5.14 -0.97
C ILE A 116 2.28 6.55 -0.81
N ILE A 117 3.32 6.66 -0.01
CA ILE A 117 3.98 7.93 0.33
C ILE A 117 5.40 7.86 -0.24
N PRO A 118 5.66 8.47 -1.42
CA PRO A 118 6.99 8.49 -2.01
C PRO A 118 8.03 9.16 -1.11
N TYR A 119 9.21 8.56 -1.01
CA TYR A 119 10.32 9.04 -0.18
C TYR A 119 11.65 9.02 -0.97
N SER A 120 12.48 10.03 -0.73
CA SER A 120 13.82 10.16 -1.29
C SER A 120 14.72 10.93 -0.33
N ASN A 121 15.97 10.48 -0.18
CA ASN A 121 16.98 11.15 0.67
C ASN A 121 17.47 12.49 0.08
N TYR A 122 17.15 12.77 -1.19
CA TYR A 122 17.54 13.98 -1.90
C TYR A 122 16.35 14.58 -2.64
N ALA A 123 16.33 15.90 -2.81
CA ALA A 123 15.30 16.59 -3.57
C ALA A 123 15.32 16.15 -5.04
N ARG A 124 14.26 15.48 -5.49
CA ARG A 124 14.09 15.02 -6.86
C ARG A 124 12.62 14.93 -7.21
N THR A 125 12.32 15.04 -8.50
CA THR A 125 11.00 14.70 -9.03
C THR A 125 10.84 13.18 -8.99
N MET A 126 9.79 12.72 -8.31
CA MET A 126 9.47 11.31 -8.15
C MET A 126 8.25 10.98 -9.01
N CYS A 127 8.25 9.82 -9.64
CA CYS A 127 7.12 9.32 -10.41
C CYS A 127 6.92 7.85 -10.07
N LEU A 128 5.66 7.47 -9.89
CA LEU A 128 5.30 6.13 -9.50
C LEU A 128 4.20 5.60 -10.42
N ARG A 129 4.41 4.40 -10.95
CA ARG A 129 3.39 3.48 -11.48
C ARG A 129 3.30 2.32 -10.52
N VAL A 130 2.08 1.84 -10.26
CA VAL A 130 1.90 0.78 -9.27
C VAL A 130 0.91 -0.28 -9.70
N GLU A 131 1.20 -1.49 -9.25
CA GLU A 131 0.31 -2.63 -9.28
C GLU A 131 0.21 -3.23 -7.87
N PHE A 132 -0.99 -3.64 -7.48
CA PHE A 132 -1.21 -4.34 -6.22
C PHE A 132 -1.59 -5.80 -6.49
N TYR A 133 -1.00 -6.71 -5.72
CA TYR A 133 -1.32 -8.13 -5.77
C TYR A 133 -2.12 -8.54 -4.55
N GLY A 134 -3.10 -9.40 -4.74
CA GLY A 134 -3.97 -9.83 -3.64
C GLY A 134 -5.20 -10.59 -4.10
N CYS A 135 -6.17 -10.70 -3.19
CA CYS A 135 -7.49 -11.26 -3.46
C CYS A 135 -8.54 -10.60 -2.56
N ILE A 136 -9.83 -10.78 -2.90
CA ILE A 136 -10.94 -10.26 -2.10
C ILE A 136 -10.94 -10.92 -0.72
N TYR A 137 -11.10 -10.12 0.34
CA TYR A 137 -11.20 -10.60 1.71
C TYR A 137 -12.63 -11.01 2.06
N ASN A 138 -12.85 -12.30 2.31
CA ASN A 138 -14.18 -12.87 2.57
C ASN A 138 -14.42 -13.30 4.04
N ASP A 139 -13.41 -13.23 4.91
CA ASP A 139 -13.47 -13.80 6.26
C ASP A 139 -14.21 -12.90 7.27
N GLY A 140 -14.38 -11.61 6.95
CA GLY A 140 -15.17 -10.67 7.76
C GLY A 140 -14.53 -10.27 9.10
N LEU A 141 -13.40 -10.87 9.48
CA LEU A 141 -12.63 -10.46 10.65
C LEU A 141 -11.85 -9.17 10.35
N MET A 142 -12.33 -8.04 10.83
CA MET A 142 -11.67 -6.75 10.58
C MET A 142 -10.63 -6.37 11.63
N PHE A 143 -10.91 -6.71 12.87
CA PHE A 143 -10.06 -6.46 14.02
C PHE A 143 -10.22 -7.62 14.99
N TYR A 144 -9.20 -7.83 15.79
CA TYR A 144 -9.25 -8.67 16.98
C TYR A 144 -8.56 -7.90 18.10
N SER A 145 -8.97 -8.19 19.33
CA SER A 145 -8.33 -7.62 20.52
C SER A 145 -7.62 -8.72 21.27
N MET A 146 -6.39 -8.46 21.70
CA MET A 146 -5.66 -9.33 22.61
C MET A 146 -4.96 -8.49 23.68
N ASN A 147 -4.61 -9.14 24.79
CA ASN A 147 -3.75 -8.51 25.78
C ASN A 147 -2.36 -8.37 25.18
N ASN A 148 -1.79 -7.16 25.23
CA ASN A 148 -0.44 -6.88 24.72
C ASN A 148 0.66 -7.66 25.47
N ASP A 149 0.31 -8.23 26.62
CA ASP A 149 1.20 -8.99 27.52
C ASP A 149 1.44 -10.42 27.01
N GLY A 150 1.57 -10.61 25.69
CA GLY A 150 1.77 -11.92 25.07
C GLY A 150 2.84 -12.74 25.78
N SER A 151 2.75 -14.06 25.69
CA SER A 151 3.61 -14.95 26.48
C SER A 151 5.07 -14.84 26.04
N ARG A 152 5.96 -14.56 26.99
CA ARG A 152 7.39 -14.85 26.87
C ARG A 152 7.65 -16.10 27.71
N ILE A 153 8.22 -17.13 27.09
CA ILE A 153 8.63 -18.36 27.78
C ILE A 153 10.11 -18.57 27.45
N ASP A 154 10.96 -18.53 28.46
CA ASP A 154 12.43 -18.58 28.30
C ASP A 154 12.94 -17.53 27.28
N ASN A 155 13.60 -18.00 26.22
CA ASN A 155 14.11 -17.18 25.11
C ASN A 155 13.10 -17.01 23.96
N TYR A 156 11.89 -17.56 24.09
CA TYR A 156 10.85 -17.49 23.06
C TYR A 156 9.88 -16.35 23.33
N ASP A 157 9.64 -15.54 22.30
CA ASP A 157 8.74 -14.39 22.33
C ASP A 157 7.52 -14.69 21.44
N PHE A 158 6.36 -14.94 22.04
CA PHE A 158 5.10 -15.27 21.35
C PHE A 158 4.17 -14.07 21.20
N ARG A 159 4.68 -12.85 21.42
CA ARG A 159 3.90 -11.63 21.14
C ARG A 159 3.70 -11.50 19.64
N ASP A 160 2.51 -11.08 19.24
CA ASP A 160 2.29 -10.64 17.87
C ASP A 160 3.00 -9.30 17.65
N LYS A 161 4.13 -9.35 16.93
CA LYS A 161 4.95 -8.18 16.62
C LYS A 161 4.33 -7.28 15.56
N THR A 162 3.40 -7.83 14.78
CA THR A 162 2.73 -7.17 13.67
C THR A 162 1.35 -6.64 14.05
N PHE A 163 0.93 -6.87 15.30
CA PHE A 163 -0.33 -6.37 15.79
C PHE A 163 -0.34 -4.85 15.80
N GLU A 164 -1.13 -4.31 14.89
CA GLU A 164 -1.50 -2.92 14.88
C GLU A 164 -2.35 -2.69 16.14
N LYS A 165 -1.84 -1.88 17.08
CA LYS A 165 -2.54 -1.46 18.31
C LYS A 165 -3.76 -0.60 17.98
N SER A 166 -4.71 -1.18 17.26
CA SER A 166 -5.92 -0.52 16.89
C SER A 166 -6.79 -0.47 18.14
N ASN A 167 -7.20 0.73 18.54
CA ASN A 167 -8.17 0.92 19.63
C ASN A 167 -9.58 0.43 19.25
N MET A 168 -9.68 -0.48 18.27
CA MET A 168 -10.93 -0.92 17.65
C MET A 168 -11.22 -2.35 18.07
N PHE A 169 -12.38 -2.53 18.68
CA PHE A 169 -12.92 -3.83 19.03
C PHE A 169 -13.42 -4.55 17.77
N SER A 170 -13.34 -5.87 17.75
CA SER A 170 -13.86 -6.71 16.67
C SER A 170 -15.37 -6.48 16.49
N HIS A 171 -15.78 -5.91 15.36
CA HIS A 171 -17.17 -5.97 14.91
C HIS A 171 -17.27 -7.01 13.79
N PHE A 172 -17.92 -8.14 14.07
CA PHE A 172 -18.26 -9.12 13.04
C PHE A 172 -19.42 -8.56 12.21
N THR A 173 -19.13 -8.13 10.98
CA THR A 173 -20.16 -7.74 10.02
C THR A 173 -20.54 -8.97 9.18
N ASN A 174 -21.30 -9.89 9.75
CA ASN A 174 -21.94 -10.95 8.95
C ASN A 174 -23.41 -11.09 9.35
N ASN A 175 -24.27 -10.37 8.62
CA ASN A 175 -25.68 -10.71 8.50
C ASN A 175 -25.80 -11.86 7.49
N LYS A 176 -25.59 -13.10 7.93
CA LYS A 176 -26.12 -14.26 7.20
C LYS A 176 -27.60 -14.41 7.59
N LYS A 177 -28.49 -14.15 6.63
CA LYS A 177 -29.83 -14.75 6.62
C LYS A 177 -29.72 -16.20 6.18
#